data_AF-A0A518DZW9-F1
#
_entry.id   AF-A0A518DZW9-F1
#
_cell.length_a   1.000
_cell.length_b   1.000
_cell.length_c   1.000
_cell.angle_alpha   90.00
_cell.angle_beta   90.00
_cell.angle_gamma   90.00
#
_symmetry.space_group_name_H-M   'P 1'
#
loop_
_entity.id
_entity.type
_entity.pdbx_description
1 polymer ?
#
loop_
_entity_poly.entity_id
_entity_poly.type
_entity_poly.pdbx_seq_one_letter_code
_entity_poly.pdbx_strand_id
1 'polypeptide(L)'
;MMQFALKKPNAVLWSGQHAPSKIDELLAQGKIEENWMICPLGRSDQALEVRQYLQDRHVFARMEKQEAADRAAEKAVRKAVPKPRLKIWGEYLFGITCAYAVIGRILSRFLFSRELIQAWGPLHYLLLIPLWALGVATIVLWLTGCVQHQLRANAAVKKLRSDAANFPIPNDIPHS
;
A
#
# COMPACT_ATOMS: atom_id res chain seq x y z
N MET A 1 -0.08 21.32 10.96
CA MET A 1 0.09 21.37 12.44
C MET A 1 -0.42 20.06 13.00
N MET A 2 0.40 19.37 13.79
CA MET A 2 0.01 18.10 14.43
C MET A 2 -1.05 18.39 15.48
N GLN A 3 -2.12 17.60 15.50
CA GLN A 3 -3.16 17.67 16.53
C GLN A 3 -3.11 16.40 17.39
N PHE A 4 -3.40 16.57 18.67
CA PHE A 4 -3.33 15.50 19.65
C PHE A 4 -4.69 15.20 20.26
N ALA A 5 -4.92 13.93 20.53
CA ALA A 5 -6.01 13.45 21.36
C ALA A 5 -5.44 13.07 22.74
N LEU A 6 -6.22 13.33 23.79
CA LEU A 6 -5.83 13.04 25.16
C LEU A 6 -6.73 11.94 25.73
N LYS A 7 -6.19 11.08 26.58
CA LYS A 7 -6.93 10.00 27.22
C LYS A 7 -6.52 9.89 28.68
N LYS A 8 -7.51 9.81 29.57
CA LYS A 8 -7.28 9.52 30.99
C LYS A 8 -6.81 8.07 31.15
N PRO A 9 -5.96 7.75 32.14
CA PRO A 9 -5.43 6.40 32.36
C PRO A 9 -6.50 5.30 32.36
N ASN A 10 -7.66 5.58 32.96
CA ASN A 10 -8.77 4.65 33.11
C ASN A 10 -9.95 4.91 32.17
N ALA A 11 -9.87 5.91 31.29
CA ALA A 11 -10.94 6.17 30.34
C ALA A 11 -10.81 5.24 29.13
N VAL A 12 -11.93 4.82 28.55
CA VAL A 12 -11.93 4.05 27.30
C VAL A 12 -11.78 4.96 26.08
N LEU A 13 -12.29 6.18 26.18
CA LEU A 13 -12.40 7.12 25.06
C LEU A 13 -11.26 8.14 25.02
N TRP A 14 -10.84 8.47 23.81
CA TRP A 14 -9.96 9.59 23.50
C TRP A 14 -10.77 10.88 23.42
N SER A 15 -10.24 11.95 24.00
CA SER A 15 -10.87 13.26 24.07
C SER A 15 -10.16 14.26 23.16
N GLY A 16 -10.97 14.91 22.32
CA GLY A 16 -10.67 16.19 21.69
C GLY A 16 -9.59 16.19 20.62
N GLN A 17 -9.48 17.34 19.96
CA GLN A 17 -8.38 17.70 19.08
C GLN A 17 -7.68 18.91 19.72
N HIS A 18 -6.46 18.69 20.19
CA HIS A 18 -5.69 19.69 20.92
C HIS A 18 -4.42 20.02 20.16
N ALA A 19 -4.16 21.32 19.97
CA ALA A 19 -2.87 21.78 19.49
C ALA A 19 -1.80 21.60 20.58
N PRO A 20 -0.50 21.50 20.22
CA PRO A 20 0.60 21.38 21.17
C PRO A 20 0.57 22.44 22.29
N SER A 21 0.32 23.71 21.94
CA SER A 21 0.24 24.82 22.89
C SER A 21 -0.93 24.68 23.88
N LYS A 22 -2.05 24.10 23.44
CA LYS A 22 -3.24 23.92 24.27
C LYS A 22 -3.04 22.83 25.32
N ILE A 23 -2.12 21.89 25.10
CA ILE A 23 -1.77 20.87 26.10
C ILE A 23 -1.03 21.53 27.26
N ASP A 24 -0.10 22.45 26.98
CA ASP A 24 0.61 23.21 28.01
C ASP A 24 -0.34 24.04 28.86
N GLU A 25 -1.30 24.72 28.22
CA GLU A 25 -2.35 25.49 28.91
C GLU A 25 -3.22 24.59 29.80
N LEU A 26 -3.61 23.41 29.31
CA LEU A 26 -4.44 22.48 30.07
C LEU A 26 -3.69 21.88 31.26
N LEU A 27 -2.38 21.66 31.13
CA LEU A 27 -1.52 21.18 32.21
C LEU A 27 -1.36 22.26 33.28
N ALA A 28 -1.07 23.50 32.87
CA ALA A 28 -0.95 24.65 33.78
C ALA A 28 -2.25 24.94 34.54
N GLN A 29 -3.41 24.67 33.92
CA GLN A 29 -4.73 24.79 34.54
C GLN A 29 -5.10 23.59 35.44
N GLY A 30 -4.26 22.57 35.55
CA GLY A 30 -4.54 21.34 36.31
C GLY A 30 -5.70 20.51 35.74
N LYS A 31 -6.08 20.73 34.48
CA LYS A 31 -7.18 19.99 33.83
C LYS A 31 -6.74 18.64 33.28
N ILE A 32 -5.43 18.48 33.07
CA ILE A 32 -4.79 17.23 32.66
C ILE A 32 -3.66 16.93 33.64
N GLU A 33 -3.39 15.66 33.87
CA GLU A 33 -2.30 15.20 34.72
C GLU A 33 -1.18 14.58 33.87
N GLU A 34 0.02 14.50 34.42
CA GLU A 34 1.20 13.98 33.73
C GLU A 34 1.10 12.50 33.33
N ASN A 35 0.28 11.73 34.05
CA ASN A 35 -0.03 10.32 33.79
C ASN A 35 -1.07 10.13 32.66
N TRP A 36 -1.63 11.21 32.11
CA TRP A 36 -2.55 11.08 30.97
C TRP A 36 -1.81 10.67 29.71
N MET A 37 -2.52 10.02 28.81
CA MET A 37 -1.99 9.58 27.53
C MET A 37 -2.25 10.66 26.47
N ILE A 38 -1.21 11.00 25.72
CA ILE A 38 -1.23 11.87 24.55
C ILE A 38 -0.93 11.06 23.30
N CYS A 39 -1.67 11.32 22.24
CA CYS A 39 -1.56 10.60 20.98
C CYS A 39 -1.80 11.55 19.81
N PRO A 40 -1.00 11.52 18.73
CA PRO A 40 -1.35 12.23 17.51
C PRO A 40 -2.64 11.67 16.92
N LEU A 41 -3.49 12.55 16.38
CA LEU A 41 -4.82 12.16 15.91
C LEU A 41 -4.75 11.03 14.86
N GLY A 42 -5.52 9.97 15.09
CA GLY A 42 -5.62 8.82 14.18
C GLY A 42 -4.57 7.72 14.37
N ARG A 43 -3.73 7.77 15.41
CA ARG A 43 -2.66 6.78 15.67
C ARG A 43 -2.59 6.28 17.11
N SER A 44 -3.67 5.65 17.57
CA SER A 44 -3.82 5.17 18.97
C SER A 44 -2.73 4.17 19.42
N ASP A 45 -2.01 3.58 18.48
CA ASP A 45 -0.88 2.67 18.68
C ASP A 45 0.41 3.36 19.14
N GLN A 46 0.47 4.70 19.07
CA GLN A 46 1.63 5.51 19.46
C GLN A 46 1.35 6.42 20.66
N ALA A 47 0.46 5.99 21.55
CA ALA A 47 0.16 6.73 22.75
C ALA A 47 1.38 6.80 23.68
N LEU A 48 1.71 8.00 24.13
CA LEU A 48 2.74 8.26 25.13
C LEU A 48 2.12 8.94 26.34
N GLU A 49 2.78 8.90 27.49
CA GLU A 49 2.37 9.71 28.62
C GLU A 49 2.69 11.20 28.36
N VAL A 50 1.86 12.09 28.90
CA VAL A 50 2.10 13.54 28.82
C VAL A 50 3.45 13.90 29.43
N ARG A 51 3.86 13.23 30.52
CA ARG A 51 5.20 13.37 31.10
C ARG A 51 6.33 13.13 30.10
N GLN A 52 6.24 12.05 29.33
CA GLN A 52 7.26 11.68 28.34
C GLN A 52 7.28 12.67 27.18
N TYR A 53 6.11 13.15 26.76
CA TYR A 53 6.01 14.21 25.75
C TYR A 53 6.58 15.56 26.21
N LEU A 54 6.45 15.89 27.50
CA LEU A 54 7.05 17.11 28.06
C LEU A 54 8.59 17.01 28.14
N GLN A 55 9.10 15.80 28.41
CA GLN A 55 10.55 15.55 28.42
C GLN A 55 11.16 15.65 27.02
N ASP A 56 10.44 15.23 25.98
CA ASP A 56 10.85 15.43 24.60
C ASP A 56 9.65 15.74 23.68
N ARG A 57 9.51 17.02 23.33
CA ARG A 57 8.43 17.52 22.45
C ARG A 57 8.57 17.06 21.00
N HIS A 58 9.76 16.61 20.60
CA HIS A 58 10.05 16.20 19.24
C HIS A 58 9.90 14.69 19.04
N VAL A 59 9.55 13.91 20.08
CA VAL A 59 9.35 12.45 19.98
C VAL A 59 8.45 12.08 18.80
N PHE A 60 7.27 12.71 18.68
CA PHE A 60 6.33 12.40 17.59
C PHE A 60 6.86 12.81 16.21
N ALA A 61 7.61 13.90 16.10
CA ALA A 61 8.22 14.33 14.86
C ALA A 61 9.36 13.38 14.42
N ARG A 62 10.16 12.88 15.38
CA ARG A 62 11.20 11.87 15.13
C ARG A 62 10.58 10.55 14.71
N MET A 63 9.54 10.09 15.41
CA MET A 63 8.79 8.89 15.03
C MET A 63 8.18 9.00 13.64
N GLU A 64 7.55 10.13 13.29
CA GLU A 64 6.99 10.33 11.96
C GLU A 64 8.06 10.30 10.86
N LYS A 65 9.21 10.94 11.11
CA LYS A 65 10.35 10.92 10.18
C LYS A 65 10.91 9.52 9.99
N GLN A 66 11.05 8.76 11.08
CA GLN A 66 11.55 7.39 11.05
C GLN A 66 10.60 6.47 10.31
N GLU A 67 9.30 6.52 10.58
CA GLU A 67 8.32 5.76 9.82
C GLU A 67 8.24 6.15 8.35
N ALA A 68 8.40 7.44 8.03
CA ALA A 68 8.42 7.89 6.65
C ALA A 68 9.63 7.30 5.92
N ALA A 69 10.78 7.23 6.60
CA ALA A 69 11.99 6.57 6.11
C ALA A 69 11.77 5.05 5.95
N ASP A 70 11.16 4.39 6.93
CA ASP A 70 10.84 2.95 6.87
C ASP A 70 9.88 2.64 5.72
N ARG A 71 8.82 3.44 5.56
CA ARG A 71 7.88 3.32 4.43
C ARG A 71 8.57 3.59 3.09
N ALA A 72 9.50 4.53 3.04
CA ALA A 72 10.28 4.79 1.82
C ALA A 72 11.20 3.60 1.51
N ALA A 73 11.87 3.04 2.51
CA ALA A 73 12.72 1.85 2.37
C ALA A 73 11.91 0.63 1.91
N GLU A 74 10.75 0.37 2.50
CA GLU A 74 9.84 -0.69 2.07
C GLU A 74 9.39 -0.51 0.62
N LYS A 75 9.03 0.71 0.22
CA LYS A 75 8.66 1.02 -1.18
C LYS A 75 9.84 0.82 -2.12
N ALA A 76 11.05 1.21 -1.72
CA ALA A 76 12.25 1.02 -2.51
C ALA A 76 12.55 -0.47 -2.72
N VAL A 77 12.47 -1.28 -1.65
CA VAL A 77 12.66 -2.74 -1.72
C VAL A 77 11.61 -3.39 -2.64
N ARG A 78 10.34 -3.03 -2.49
CA ARG A 78 9.27 -3.56 -3.36
C ARG A 78 9.49 -3.24 -4.84
N LYS A 79 10.07 -2.07 -5.14
CA LYS A 79 10.42 -1.67 -6.52
C LYS A 79 11.68 -2.38 -7.03
N ALA A 80 12.64 -2.66 -6.15
CA ALA A 80 13.88 -3.34 -6.49
C ALA A 80 13.69 -4.84 -6.75
N VAL A 81 12.58 -5.45 -6.28
CA VAL A 81 12.29 -6.86 -6.56
C VAL A 81 12.10 -7.06 -8.07
N PRO A 82 12.89 -7.95 -8.71
CA PRO A 82 12.79 -8.19 -10.14
C PRO A 82 11.43 -8.82 -10.48
N LYS A 83 10.79 -8.28 -11.52
CA LYS A 83 9.54 -8.83 -12.04
C LYS A 83 9.77 -10.28 -12.52
N PRO A 84 8.94 -11.25 -12.11
CA PRO A 84 9.05 -12.61 -12.62
C PRO A 84 8.79 -12.60 -14.13
N ARG A 85 9.51 -13.45 -14.87
CA ARG A 85 9.36 -13.59 -16.32
C ARG A 85 7.88 -13.79 -16.69
N LEU A 86 7.14 -14.61 -15.93
CA LEU A 86 5.71 -14.86 -16.15
C LEU A 86 4.87 -13.57 -16.22
N LYS A 87 5.15 -12.58 -15.38
CA LYS A 87 4.43 -11.30 -15.40
C LYS A 87 4.72 -10.52 -16.69
N ILE A 88 5.98 -10.51 -17.12
CA ILE A 88 6.43 -9.80 -18.33
C ILE A 88 5.78 -10.44 -19.57
N TRP A 89 5.87 -11.77 -19.69
CA TRP A 89 5.24 -12.51 -20.78
C TRP A 89 3.71 -12.39 -20.73
N GLY A 90 3.11 -12.44 -19.55
CA GLY A 90 1.68 -12.25 -19.34
C GLY A 90 1.20 -10.86 -19.77
N GLU A 91 1.92 -9.79 -19.42
CA GLU A 91 1.59 -8.41 -19.84
C GLU A 91 1.64 -8.27 -21.37
N TYR A 92 2.68 -8.83 -21.99
CA TYR A 92 2.86 -8.79 -23.44
C TYR A 92 1.77 -9.57 -24.18
N LEU A 93 1.51 -10.81 -23.76
CA LEU A 93 0.48 -11.68 -24.36
C LEU A 93 -0.93 -11.15 -24.13
N PHE A 94 -1.20 -10.56 -22.96
CA PHE A 94 -2.47 -9.88 -22.69
C PHE A 94 -2.65 -8.68 -23.62
N GLY A 95 -1.61 -7.86 -23.81
CA GLY A 95 -1.61 -6.76 -24.77
C GLY A 95 -1.92 -7.22 -26.20
N ILE A 96 -1.27 -8.30 -26.65
CA ILE A 96 -1.53 -8.91 -27.97
C ILE A 96 -2.97 -9.41 -28.05
N THR A 97 -3.48 -10.08 -27.02
CA THR A 97 -4.86 -10.59 -26.99
C THR A 97 -5.86 -9.43 -27.13
N CYS A 98 -5.66 -8.35 -26.38
CA CYS A 98 -6.50 -7.15 -26.47
C CYS A 98 -6.43 -6.50 -27.85
N ALA A 99 -5.24 -6.33 -28.41
CA ALA A 99 -5.07 -5.79 -29.76
C ALA A 99 -5.76 -6.66 -30.81
N TYR A 100 -5.62 -7.98 -30.71
CA TYR A 100 -6.27 -8.92 -31.61
C TYR A 100 -7.80 -8.91 -31.44
N ALA A 101 -8.33 -8.77 -30.23
CA ALA A 101 -9.76 -8.64 -29.99
C ALA A 101 -10.33 -7.35 -30.61
N VAL A 102 -9.60 -6.23 -30.52
CA VAL A 102 -9.99 -4.96 -31.17
C VAL A 102 -9.94 -5.09 -32.69
N ILE A 103 -8.85 -5.63 -33.24
CA ILE A 103 -8.71 -5.85 -34.69
C ILE A 103 -9.79 -6.80 -35.18
N GLY A 104 -10.01 -7.93 -34.50
CA GLY A 104 -11.04 -8.91 -34.83
C GLY A 104 -12.46 -8.34 -34.79
N ARG A 105 -12.76 -7.43 -33.85
CA ARG A 105 -14.03 -6.71 -33.79
C ARG A 105 -14.19 -5.70 -34.93
N ILE A 106 -13.11 -5.03 -35.33
CA ILE A 106 -13.13 -4.10 -36.46
C ILE A 106 -13.33 -4.90 -37.75
N LEU A 107 -12.52 -5.95 -37.96
CA LEU A 107 -12.60 -6.83 -39.11
C LEU A 107 -13.97 -7.49 -39.23
N SER A 108 -14.56 -7.96 -38.13
CA SER A 108 -15.90 -8.57 -38.17
C SER A 108 -16.96 -7.56 -38.60
N ARG A 109 -16.85 -6.29 -38.18
CA ARG A 109 -17.78 -5.23 -38.58
C ARG A 109 -17.68 -4.85 -40.05
N PHE A 110 -16.52 -5.02 -40.68
CA PHE A 110 -16.31 -4.73 -42.10
C PHE A 110 -16.55 -5.93 -43.03
N LEU A 111 -16.19 -7.14 -42.62
CA LEU A 111 -16.34 -8.36 -43.44
C LEU A 111 -17.69 -9.06 -43.29
N PHE A 112 -18.39 -8.88 -42.16
CA PHE A 112 -19.65 -9.57 -41.92
C PHE A 112 -20.82 -8.57 -41.96
N SER A 113 -21.34 -8.31 -43.17
CA SER A 113 -22.67 -7.71 -43.33
C SER A 113 -23.74 -8.67 -42.79
N ARG A 114 -24.94 -8.16 -42.44
CA ARG A 114 -26.04 -8.95 -41.86
C ARG A 114 -26.35 -10.26 -42.62
N GLU A 115 -26.13 -10.28 -43.93
CA GLU A 115 -26.42 -11.45 -44.78
C GLU A 115 -25.29 -12.50 -44.77
N LEU A 116 -24.03 -12.08 -44.60
CA LEU A 116 -22.88 -13.00 -44.49
C LEU A 116 -22.81 -13.70 -43.13
N ILE A 117 -23.34 -13.09 -42.07
CA ILE A 117 -23.42 -13.68 -40.72
C ILE A 117 -24.28 -14.94 -40.70
N GLN A 118 -25.34 -15.00 -41.53
CA GLN A 118 -26.25 -16.15 -41.56
C GLN A 118 -25.63 -17.38 -42.26
N ALA A 119 -24.73 -17.16 -43.22
CA ALA A 119 -24.03 -18.22 -43.95
C ALA A 119 -22.70 -18.65 -43.28
N TRP A 120 -22.00 -17.74 -42.61
CA TRP A 120 -20.64 -17.98 -42.06
C TRP A 120 -20.56 -17.87 -40.53
N GLY A 121 -21.69 -17.67 -39.84
CA GLY A 121 -21.78 -17.56 -38.39
C GLY A 121 -21.06 -18.69 -37.61
N PRO A 122 -21.24 -19.98 -37.96
CA PRO A 122 -20.55 -21.08 -37.29
C PRO A 122 -19.02 -21.01 -37.41
N LEU A 123 -18.51 -20.62 -38.58
CA LEU A 123 -17.07 -20.41 -38.85
C LEU A 123 -16.53 -19.22 -38.05
N HIS A 124 -17.34 -18.20 -37.84
CA HIS A 124 -17.00 -17.05 -36.99
C HIS A 124 -16.82 -17.47 -35.52
N TYR A 125 -17.73 -18.28 -34.98
CA TYR A 125 -17.61 -18.81 -33.62
C TYR A 125 -16.42 -19.78 -33.46
N LEU A 126 -16.13 -20.58 -34.48
CA LEU A 126 -14.96 -21.48 -34.51
C LEU A 126 -13.62 -20.73 -34.42
N LEU A 127 -13.54 -19.51 -34.95
CA LEU A 127 -12.37 -18.63 -34.83
C LEU A 127 -12.34 -17.85 -33.49
N LEU A 128 -13.51 -17.43 -33.01
CA LEU A 128 -13.63 -16.65 -31.76
C LEU A 128 -13.40 -17.49 -30.51
N ILE A 129 -13.93 -18.71 -30.41
CA ILE A 129 -13.80 -19.56 -29.23
C ILE A 129 -12.33 -19.85 -28.84
N PRO A 130 -11.44 -20.31 -29.75
CA PRO A 130 -10.04 -20.54 -29.40
C PRO A 130 -9.31 -19.25 -29.06
N LEU A 131 -9.70 -18.12 -29.66
CA LEU A 131 -9.16 -16.81 -29.31
C LEU A 131 -9.56 -16.37 -27.89
N TRP A 132 -10.81 -16.60 -27.50
CA TRP A 132 -11.28 -16.38 -26.13
C TRP A 132 -10.57 -17.30 -25.14
N ALA A 133 -10.37 -18.57 -25.48
CA ALA A 133 -9.62 -19.51 -24.64
C ALA A 133 -8.15 -19.08 -24.45
N LEU A 134 -7.50 -18.62 -25.53
CA LEU A 134 -6.16 -18.02 -25.46
C LEU A 134 -6.16 -16.77 -24.58
N GLY A 135 -7.16 -15.90 -24.70
CA GLY A 135 -7.29 -14.72 -23.86
C GLY A 135 -7.47 -15.03 -22.38
N VAL A 136 -8.27 -16.05 -22.04
CA VAL A 136 -8.41 -16.51 -20.66
C VAL A 136 -7.08 -17.07 -20.14
N ALA A 137 -6.37 -17.88 -20.95
CA ALA A 137 -5.08 -18.43 -20.58
C ALA A 137 -4.02 -17.34 -20.33
N THR A 138 -3.98 -16.28 -21.13
CA THR A 138 -3.04 -15.17 -20.95
C THR A 138 -3.36 -14.34 -19.72
N ILE A 139 -4.64 -14.10 -19.41
CA ILE A 139 -5.08 -13.46 -18.17
C ILE A 139 -4.64 -14.28 -16.95
N VAL A 140 -4.87 -15.61 -16.98
CA VAL A 140 -4.47 -16.50 -15.90
C VAL A 140 -2.95 -16.40 -15.69
N LEU A 141 -2.15 -16.51 -16.75
CA LEU A 141 -0.69 -16.44 -16.69
C LEU A 141 -0.18 -15.09 -16.14
N TRP A 142 -0.82 -13.99 -16.53
CA TRP A 142 -0.53 -12.66 -15.98
C TRP A 142 -0.87 -12.57 -14.49
N LEU A 143 -2.03 -13.06 -14.06
CA LEU A 143 -2.45 -13.08 -12.66
C LEU A 143 -1.48 -13.90 -11.80
N THR A 144 -1.06 -15.08 -12.26
CA THR A 144 -0.06 -15.89 -11.53
C THR A 144 1.27 -15.14 -11.41
N GLY A 145 1.69 -14.44 -12.45
CA GLY A 145 2.89 -13.59 -12.42
C GLY A 145 2.77 -12.44 -11.41
N CYS A 146 1.60 -11.81 -11.30
CA CYS A 146 1.32 -10.78 -10.32
C CYS A 146 1.36 -11.32 -8.88
N VAL A 147 0.73 -12.47 -8.62
CA VAL A 147 0.75 -13.13 -7.32
C VAL A 147 2.18 -13.51 -6.93
N GLN A 148 2.96 -14.12 -7.83
CA GLN A 148 4.36 -14.47 -7.58
C GLN A 148 5.21 -13.23 -7.26
N HIS A 149 5.01 -12.13 -7.98
CA HIS A 149 5.71 -10.88 -7.71
C HIS A 149 5.36 -10.32 -6.32
N GLN A 150 4.08 -10.34 -5.95
CA GLN A 150 3.62 -9.86 -4.64
C GLN A 150 4.19 -10.70 -3.49
N LEU A 151 4.24 -12.03 -3.65
CA LEU A 151 4.85 -12.92 -2.67
C LEU A 151 6.35 -12.63 -2.49
N ARG A 152 7.10 -12.44 -3.59
CA ARG A 152 8.53 -12.07 -3.53
C ARG A 152 8.75 -10.70 -2.89
N ALA A 153 7.93 -9.72 -3.24
CA ALA A 153 7.98 -8.38 -2.66
C ALA A 153 7.70 -8.39 -1.15
N ASN A 154 6.69 -9.16 -0.73
CA ASN A 154 6.36 -9.31 0.70
C ASN A 154 7.46 -10.05 1.47
N ALA A 155 8.06 -11.09 0.88
CA ALA A 155 9.19 -11.80 1.48
C ALA A 155 10.41 -10.88 1.66
N ALA A 156 10.72 -10.06 0.65
CA ALA A 156 11.82 -9.09 0.73
C ALA A 156 11.58 -8.01 1.81
N VAL A 157 10.36 -7.51 1.93
CA VAL A 157 9.99 -6.56 3.01
C VAL A 157 10.06 -7.24 4.39
N LYS A 158 9.59 -8.48 4.52
CA LYS A 158 9.69 -9.23 5.77
C LYS A 158 11.14 -9.42 6.20
N LYS A 159 12.03 -9.71 5.24
CA LYS A 159 13.47 -9.81 5.47
C LYS A 159 14.08 -8.47 5.92
N LEU A 160 13.73 -7.36 5.25
CA LEU A 160 14.17 -6.02 5.68
C LEU A 160 13.79 -5.75 7.14
N ARG A 161 12.55 -6.07 7.53
CA ARG A 161 12.08 -5.89 8.91
C ARG A 161 12.79 -6.79 9.91
N SER A 162 13.09 -8.05 9.56
CA SER A 162 13.87 -8.94 10.44
C SER A 162 15.31 -8.48 10.59
N ASP A 163 15.92 -8.00 9.51
CA ASP A 163 17.29 -7.51 9.53
C ASP A 163 17.39 -6.21 10.36
N ALA A 164 16.40 -5.32 10.25
CA ALA A 164 16.29 -4.13 11.10
C ALA A 164 16.03 -4.44 12.57
N ALA A 165 15.31 -5.53 12.88
CA ALA A 165 15.07 -5.98 14.26
C ALA A 165 16.34 -6.61 14.90
N ASN A 166 17.19 -7.25 14.09
CA ASN A 166 18.43 -7.88 14.55
C ASN A 166 19.61 -6.91 14.66
N PHE A 167 19.58 -5.80 13.93
CA PHE A 167 20.55 -4.71 14.02
C PHE A 167 19.84 -3.42 14.39
N PRO A 168 19.51 -3.19 15.69
CA PRO A 168 19.03 -1.90 16.11
C PRO A 168 20.07 -0.85 15.74
N ILE A 169 19.65 0.16 14.99
CA ILE A 169 20.46 1.34 14.69
C ILE A 169 20.92 1.90 16.06
N PRO A 170 22.23 2.05 16.31
CA PRO A 170 22.69 2.63 17.57
C PRO A 170 22.03 4.00 17.74
N ASN A 171 21.40 4.22 18.89
CA ASN A 171 20.78 5.49 19.26
C ASN A 171 21.80 6.61 19.53
N ASP A 172 23.05 6.45 19.05
CA ASP A 172 24.15 7.37 19.27
C ASP A 172 24.04 8.55 18.28
N ILE A 173 23.01 9.36 18.49
CA ILE A 173 23.08 10.77 18.10
C ILE A 173 23.69 11.47 19.31
N PRO A 174 24.94 11.96 19.23
CA PRO A 174 25.57 12.66 20.33
C PRO A 174 24.75 13.90 20.66
N HIS A 175 24.32 14.01 21.92
CA HIS A 175 23.87 15.26 22.49
C HIS A 175 25.09 16.19 22.58
N SER A 176 25.18 17.15 21.67
CA SER A 176 26.05 18.32 21.76
C SER A 176 25.21 19.58 21.63
#